data_AF-A0A528IME9-F1
#
_entry.id   AF-A0A528IME9-F1
#
_cell.length_a   1.000
_cell.length_b   1.000
_cell.length_c   1.000
_cell.angle_alpha   90.00
_cell.angle_beta   90.00
_cell.angle_gamma   90.00
#
_symmetry.space_group_name_H-M   'P 1'
#
loop_
_entity.id
_entity.type
_entity.pdbx_description
1 polymer ?
#
loop_
_entity_poly.entity_id
_entity_poly.type
_entity_poly.pdbx_seq_one_letter_code
_entity_poly.pdbx_strand_id
1 'polypeptide(L)' 'AGDIDVARNLEPNDLDAIAKNADLTTTSAPKGTVFYISLNQKNPNLAKPEVRQAFKYLVDYDALSSTILKGI' A
#
# COMPACT_ATOMS: atom_id res chain seq x y z
N ALA A 1 -4.88 -19.60 21.36
CA ALA A 1 -6.06 -19.21 20.55
C ALA A 1 -6.94 -18.37 21.47
N GLY A 2 -7.29 -17.15 21.06
CA GLY A 2 -7.93 -16.17 21.94
C GLY A 2 -6.99 -15.19 22.62
N ASP A 3 -5.75 -15.05 22.16
CA ASP A 3 -4.77 -14.09 22.71
C ASP A 3 -4.89 -12.69 22.04
N ILE A 4 -5.64 -12.58 20.95
CA ILE A 4 -5.79 -11.36 20.14
C ILE A 4 -7.28 -11.14 19.87
N ASP A 5 -7.81 -10.01 20.34
CA ASP A 5 -9.20 -9.61 20.09
C ASP A 5 -9.37 -8.83 18.79
N VAL A 6 -8.37 -8.02 18.41
CA VAL A 6 -8.40 -7.19 17.19
C VAL A 6 -7.01 -7.12 16.56
N ALA A 7 -6.91 -7.51 15.29
CA ALA A 7 -5.72 -7.31 14.46
C ALA A 7 -5.93 -6.17 13.45
N ARG A 8 -4.88 -5.38 13.19
CA ARG A 8 -4.87 -4.27 12.22
C ARG A 8 -3.54 -4.26 11.47
N ASN A 9 -3.51 -3.64 10.28
CA ASN A 9 -2.33 -3.60 9.39
C ASN A 9 -1.86 -4.99 8.95
N LEU A 10 -2.80 -5.90 8.68
CA LEU A 10 -2.48 -7.20 8.11
C LEU A 10 -2.00 -7.03 6.67
N GLU A 11 -1.06 -7.87 6.25
CA GLU A 11 -0.67 -7.93 4.85
C GLU A 11 -1.84 -8.47 4.00
N PRO A 12 -1.92 -8.13 2.71
CA PRO A 12 -3.06 -8.53 1.88
C PRO A 12 -3.31 -10.04 1.86
N ASN A 13 -2.24 -10.84 1.87
CA ASN A 13 -2.31 -12.30 1.90
C ASN A 13 -2.86 -12.84 3.24
N ASP A 14 -2.49 -12.19 4.35
CA ASP A 14 -3.00 -12.56 5.68
C ASP A 14 -4.48 -12.22 5.79
N LEU A 15 -4.88 -11.05 5.28
CA LEU A 15 -6.28 -10.65 5.20
C LEU A 15 -7.12 -11.66 4.40
N ASP A 16 -6.62 -12.07 3.22
CA ASP A 16 -7.27 -13.08 2.37
C ASP A 16 -7.38 -14.45 3.06
N ALA A 17 -6.42 -14.81 3.91
CA ALA A 17 -6.45 -16.05 4.68
C ALA A 17 -7.48 -15.99 5.82
N ILE A 18 -7.52 -14.90 6.60
CA ILE A 18 -8.48 -14.76 7.71
C ILE A 18 -9.92 -14.54 7.24
N ALA A 19 -10.13 -13.92 6.07
CA ALA A 19 -11.45 -13.69 5.49
C ALA A 19 -12.19 -15.00 5.15
N LYS A 20 -11.46 -16.11 5.03
CA LYS A 20 -12.03 -17.46 4.79
C LYS A 20 -12.44 -18.17 6.08
N ASN A 21 -12.08 -17.64 7.25
CA ASN A 21 -12.43 -18.23 8.54
C ASN A 21 -13.82 -17.74 8.98
N ALA A 22 -14.77 -18.67 9.10
CA ALA A 22 -16.15 -18.37 9.49
C ALA A 22 -16.30 -17.84 10.93
N ASP A 23 -15.30 -18.08 11.78
CA ASP A 23 -15.31 -17.64 13.19
C ASP A 23 -14.79 -16.19 13.37
N LEU A 24 -14.28 -15.56 12.30
CA LEU A 24 -13.69 -14.22 12.33
C LEU A 24 -14.52 -13.23 11.51
N THR A 25 -14.54 -11.96 11.93
CA THR A 25 -15.21 -10.88 11.18
C THR A 25 -14.20 -9.86 10.71
N THR A 26 -14.28 -9.47 9.44
CA THR A 26 -13.47 -8.40 8.83
C THR A 26 -14.27 -7.12 8.70
N THR A 27 -13.69 -5.97 9.04
CA THR A 27 -14.28 -4.64 8.84
C THR A 27 -13.36 -3.78 7.98
N SER A 28 -13.94 -3.05 7.02
CA SER A 28 -13.24 -2.05 6.20
C SER A 28 -13.87 -0.67 6.39
N ALA A 29 -13.03 0.36 6.44
CA ALA A 29 -13.43 1.75 6.57
C ALA A 29 -12.54 2.65 5.70
N PRO A 30 -13.09 3.73 5.10
CA PRO A 30 -12.28 4.64 4.30
C PRO A 30 -11.11 5.23 5.09
N LYS A 31 -9.92 5.21 4.50
CA LYS A 31 -8.71 5.78 5.08
C LYS A 31 -8.24 6.97 4.25
N GLY A 32 -8.10 8.14 4.87
CA GLY A 32 -7.59 9.36 4.21
C GLY A 32 -6.07 9.38 3.96
N THR A 33 -5.45 8.22 3.72
CA THR A 33 -3.99 8.11 3.54
C THR A 33 -3.60 8.30 2.09
N VAL A 34 -2.58 9.12 1.84
CA VAL A 34 -1.99 9.33 0.51
C VAL A 34 -0.58 8.77 0.51
N PHE A 35 -0.33 7.77 -0.32
CA PHE A 35 1.02 7.27 -0.59
C PHE A 35 1.62 8.03 -1.77
N TYR A 36 2.84 8.53 -1.59
CA TYR A 36 3.55 9.27 -2.64
C TYR A 36 5.05 9.00 -2.56
N ILE A 37 5.71 9.05 -3.71
CA ILE A 37 7.16 8.99 -3.82
C ILE A 37 7.67 10.42 -3.95
N SER A 38 8.60 10.80 -3.08
CA SER A 38 9.30 12.09 -3.17
C SER A 38 10.74 11.88 -3.61
N LEU A 39 11.25 12.81 -4.39
CA LEU A 39 12.63 12.82 -4.86
C LEU A 39 13.39 13.95 -4.16
N ASN A 40 14.61 13.67 -3.71
CA ASN A 40 15.40 14.64 -2.95
C ASN A 40 15.85 15.79 -3.87
N GLN A 41 15.26 16.97 -3.66
CA GLN A 41 15.50 18.16 -4.47
C GLN A 41 16.89 18.81 -4.28
N LYS A 42 17.64 18.42 -3.24
CA LYS A 42 19.04 18.85 -3.06
C LYS A 42 20.01 18.05 -3.95
N ASN A 43 19.58 16.90 -4.48
CA ASN A 43 20.39 16.13 -5.41
C ASN A 43 20.18 16.68 -6.84
N PRO A 44 21.25 17.13 -7.53
CA PRO A 44 21.12 17.77 -8.85
C PRO A 44 20.61 16.83 -9.94
N ASN A 45 20.74 15.51 -9.78
CA ASN A 45 20.18 14.54 -10.72
C ASN A 45 18.68 14.35 -10.50
N LEU A 46 18.25 14.24 -9.25
CA LEU A 46 16.84 14.01 -8.91
C LEU A 46 15.99 15.28 -9.01
N ALA A 47 16.60 16.46 -8.91
CA ALA A 47 15.92 17.74 -9.02
C ALA A 47 15.44 18.07 -10.44
N LYS A 48 16.03 17.43 -11.46
CA LYS A 48 15.69 17.66 -12.88
C LYS A 48 14.23 17.31 -13.17
N PRO A 49 13.41 18.21 -13.73
CA PRO A 49 12.02 17.93 -14.07
C PRO A 49 11.84 16.67 -14.92
N GLU A 50 12.74 16.45 -15.88
CA GLU A 50 12.73 15.31 -16.80
C GLU A 50 12.95 14.00 -16.05
N VAL A 51 13.82 14.00 -15.04
CA VAL A 51 14.07 12.81 -14.20
C VAL A 51 12.82 12.49 -13.36
N ARG A 52 12.18 13.51 -12.77
CA ARG A 52 10.94 13.31 -12.00
C ARG A 52 9.80 12.79 -12.89
N GLN A 53 9.70 13.30 -14.11
CA GLN A 53 8.74 12.83 -15.09
C GLN A 53 9.03 11.39 -15.52
N ALA A 54 10.30 11.03 -15.73
CA ALA A 54 10.69 9.65 -16.00
C ALA A 54 10.29 8.71 -14.86
N PHE A 55 10.57 9.07 -13.60
CA PHE A 55 10.11 8.28 -12.44
C PHE A 55 8.59 8.09 -12.41
N LYS A 56 7.81 9.14 -12.71
CA LYS A 56 6.35 9.03 -12.79
C LYS A 56 5.91 7.96 -13.80
N TYR A 57 6.55 7.87 -14.96
CA TYR A 57 6.14 6.92 -16.00
C TYR A 57 6.74 5.51 -15.84
N LEU A 58 7.84 5.38 -15.10
CA LEU A 58 8.45 4.08 -14.81
C LEU A 58 7.69 3.29 -13.73
N VAL A 59 6.86 3.96 -12.93
CA VAL A 59 6.05 3.30 -11.92
C VAL A 59 4.88 2.58 -12.59
N ASP A 60 4.80 1.27 -12.37
CA ASP A 60 3.64 0.45 -12.72
C ASP A 60 2.57 0.60 -11.63
N TYR A 61 1.67 1.56 -11.83
CA TYR A 61 0.60 1.86 -10.89
C TYR A 61 -0.42 0.70 -10.77
N ASP A 62 -0.64 -0.04 -11.86
CA ASP A 62 -1.60 -1.15 -11.87
C ASP A 62 -1.07 -2.32 -11.05
N ALA A 63 0.21 -2.69 -11.24
CA ALA A 63 0.86 -3.70 -10.41
C ALA A 63 0.91 -3.29 -8.94
N LEU A 64 1.21 -2.02 -8.63
CA LEU A 64 1.19 -1.52 -7.25
C LEU A 64 -0.19 -1.61 -6.61
N SER A 65 -1.26 -1.23 -7.34
CA SER A 65 -2.63 -1.27 -6.84
C SER A 65 -3.11 -2.68 -6.53
N SER A 66 -2.72 -3.66 -7.35
CA SER A 66 -3.18 -5.04 -7.27
C SER A 66 -2.37 -5.93 -6.32
N THR A 67 -1.18 -5.47 -5.90
CA THR A 67 -0.27 -6.24 -5.03
C THR A 67 -0.08 -5.56 -3.67
N ILE A 68 0.71 -4.48 -3.62
CA ILE A 68 1.14 -3.83 -2.37
C ILE A 68 0.01 -3.04 -1.71
N LEU A 69 -0.82 -2.38 -2.52
CA LEU A 69 -1.92 -1.56 -2.02
C LEU A 69 -3.26 -2.30 -1.97
N LYS A 70 -3.26 -3.62 -2.24
CA LYS A 70 -4.47 -4.44 -2.24
C LYS A 70 -5.10 -4.46 -0.84
N GLY A 71 -6.34 -3.99 -0.71
CA GLY A 71 -7.07 -4.01 0.56
C GLY A 71 -6.78 -2.83 1.51
N ILE A 72 -6.00 -1.83 1.06
CA ILE A 72 -5.95 -0.49 1.66
C ILE A 72 -7.13 0.34 1.12
#